data_AF-A0A970PEE2-F1
#
_entry.id   AF-A0A970PEE2-F1
#
_cell.length_a   1.000
_cell.length_b   1.000
_cell.length_c   1.000
_cell.angle_alpha   90.00
_cell.angle_beta   90.00
_cell.angle_gamma   90.00
#
_symmetry.space_group_name_H-M   'P 1'
#
loop_
_entity.id
_entity.type
_entity.pdbx_description
1 polymer ?
#
loop_
_entity_poly.entity_id
_entity_poly.type
_entity_poly.pdbx_seq_one_letter_code
_entity_poly.pdbx_strand_id
1 'polypeptide(L)'
;MSYLKNNKYISSSNESFRVIRKCSVCGKKAIFINSNKFRVNANGSRIDVWLIYQCKKCKHTYNLTIYERVRKDALSLELYTGFIENDDELARVYGRDKSLFVKNKAEIDLRSGPRY
;
A
#
# COMPACT_ATOMS: atom_id res chain seq x y z
N MET A 1 17.24 9.93 -31.04
CA MET A 1 15.89 10.20 -30.50
C MET A 1 15.93 10.05 -28.99
N SER A 2 16.11 11.17 -28.28
CA SER A 2 16.23 11.25 -26.83
C SER A 2 14.83 11.29 -26.21
N TYR A 3 14.41 10.20 -25.56
CA TYR A 3 13.16 10.22 -24.81
C TYR A 3 13.37 11.00 -23.51
N LEU A 4 12.78 12.20 -23.51
CA LEU A 4 12.82 13.18 -22.44
C LEU A 4 12.27 12.60 -21.13
N LYS A 5 13.07 12.79 -20.08
CA LYS A 5 12.66 12.75 -18.67
C LYS A 5 11.41 13.61 -18.49
N ASN A 6 10.29 13.00 -18.12
CA ASN A 6 9.17 13.72 -17.50
C ASN A 6 8.92 13.17 -16.11
N ASN A 7 9.85 13.53 -15.23
CA ASN A 7 9.71 13.41 -13.78
C ASN A 7 8.75 14.52 -13.31
N LYS A 8 7.44 14.31 -13.47
CA LYS A 8 6.42 15.10 -12.78
C LYS A 8 5.90 14.26 -11.61
N TYR A 9 6.63 14.29 -10.49
CA TYR A 9 6.02 14.00 -9.19
C TYR A 9 4.99 15.09 -8.96
N ILE A 10 3.75 14.83 -9.36
CA ILE A 10 2.60 15.66 -9.07
C ILE A 10 2.51 15.70 -7.54
N SER A 11 2.77 16.90 -7.00
CA SER A 11 2.54 17.24 -5.61
C SER A 11 1.05 17.11 -5.35
N SER A 12 0.62 16.02 -4.71
CA SER A 12 -0.77 15.89 -4.22
C SER A 12 -0.75 15.79 -2.70
N SER A 13 -1.36 16.78 -2.05
CA SER A 13 -1.44 16.93 -0.59
C SER A 13 -2.42 15.96 0.09
N ASN A 14 -2.80 14.85 -0.57
CA ASN A 14 -3.74 13.83 -0.10
C ASN A 14 -3.16 12.41 -0.17
N GLU A 15 -1.83 12.28 -0.03
CA GLU A 15 -1.14 11.00 -0.17
C GLU A 15 -1.33 10.07 1.04
N SER A 16 -1.37 8.76 0.76
CA SER A 16 -1.17 7.70 1.76
C SER A 16 0.16 7.90 2.50
N PHE A 17 0.25 7.41 3.73
CA PHE A 17 1.53 7.35 4.43
C PHE A 17 2.56 6.60 3.60
N ARG A 18 3.78 7.12 3.54
CA ARG A 18 4.90 6.39 2.98
C ARG A 18 5.55 5.58 4.08
N VAL A 19 6.06 4.41 3.73
CA VAL A 19 6.73 3.51 4.67
C VAL A 19 8.23 3.65 4.54
N ILE A 20 8.94 3.75 5.67
CA ILE A 20 10.39 3.77 5.71
C ILE A 20 10.86 2.38 6.16
N ARG A 21 11.58 1.65 5.31
CA ARG A 21 12.15 0.35 5.68
C ARG A 21 13.42 0.03 4.90
N LYS A 22 14.21 -0.94 5.38
CA LYS A 22 15.31 -1.50 4.60
C LYS A 22 14.74 -2.25 3.40
N CYS A 23 15.18 -1.87 2.20
CA CYS A 23 14.88 -2.61 0.98
C CYS A 23 15.88 -3.76 0.83
N SER A 24 15.39 -4.98 0.66
CA SER A 24 16.22 -6.17 0.43
C SER A 24 17.04 -6.08 -0.86
N VAL A 25 16.47 -5.48 -1.91
CA VAL A 25 17.12 -5.30 -3.22
C VAL A 25 18.10 -4.13 -3.23
N CYS A 26 17.74 -2.98 -2.62
CA CYS A 26 18.66 -1.83 -2.57
C CYS A 26 19.72 -1.93 -1.47
N GLY A 27 19.56 -2.85 -0.51
CA GLY A 27 20.45 -3.03 0.64
C GLY A 27 20.39 -1.94 1.72
N LYS A 28 19.62 -0.87 1.53
CA LYS A 28 19.58 0.32 2.41
C LYS A 28 18.17 0.74 2.82
N LYS A 29 18.08 1.63 3.83
CA LYS A 29 16.82 2.29 4.22
C LYS A 29 16.27 3.06 3.01
N ALA A 30 15.00 2.85 2.70
CA ALA A 30 14.34 3.38 1.52
C ALA A 30 12.89 3.77 1.83
N ILE A 31 12.38 4.70 1.04
CA ILE A 31 10.96 5.08 1.03
C ILE A 31 10.20 4.10 0.15
N PHE A 32 9.15 3.54 0.70
CA PHE A 32 8.16 2.73 0.01
C PHE A 32 6.87 3.54 -0.12
N ILE A 33 6.31 3.57 -1.32
CA ILE A 33 5.09 4.30 -1.65
C ILE A 33 3.95 3.32 -1.92
N ASN A 34 2.72 3.74 -1.63
CA ASN A 34 1.53 2.97 -1.97
C ASN A 34 1.50 2.76 -3.49
N SER A 35 1.35 1.52 -3.96
CA SER A 35 1.23 1.24 -5.40
C SER A 35 -0.21 1.23 -5.88
N ASN A 36 -1.18 1.51 -4.99
CA ASN A 36 -2.62 1.37 -5.19
C ASN A 36 -3.05 -0.01 -5.65
N LYS A 37 -2.30 -1.05 -5.28
CA LYS A 37 -2.62 -2.43 -5.65
C LYS A 37 -2.82 -3.27 -4.43
N PHE A 38 -3.72 -4.23 -4.52
CA PHE A 38 -3.93 -5.22 -3.50
C PHE A 38 -3.43 -6.58 -3.97
N ARG A 39 -2.99 -7.38 -3.01
CA ARG A 39 -2.89 -8.82 -3.16
C ARG A 39 -4.03 -9.41 -2.36
N VAL A 40 -4.90 -10.16 -3.03
CA VAL A 40 -5.97 -10.92 -2.39
C VAL A 40 -5.64 -12.39 -2.53
N ASN A 41 -5.63 -13.12 -1.43
CA ASN A 41 -5.49 -14.57 -1.43
C ASN A 41 -6.72 -15.18 -0.76
N ALA A 42 -7.27 -16.20 -1.39
CA ALA A 42 -8.41 -16.95 -0.86
C ALA A 42 -8.00 -18.41 -0.69
N ASN A 43 -8.16 -18.94 0.51
CA ASN A 43 -7.93 -20.35 0.80
C ASN A 43 -9.17 -20.91 1.51
N GLY A 44 -10.01 -21.61 0.74
CA GLY A 44 -11.32 -22.07 1.19
C GLY A 44 -12.22 -20.90 1.59
N SER A 45 -12.65 -20.88 2.86
CA SER A 45 -13.51 -19.83 3.42
C SER A 45 -12.75 -18.66 4.04
N ARG A 46 -11.42 -18.63 3.91
CA ARG A 46 -10.55 -17.59 4.50
C ARG A 46 -9.91 -16.72 3.44
N ILE A 47 -9.83 -15.42 3.73
CA ILE A 47 -9.26 -14.41 2.85
C ILE A 47 -8.13 -13.68 3.58
N ASP A 48 -7.05 -13.45 2.86
CA ASP A 48 -5.95 -12.57 3.23
C ASP A 48 -5.88 -11.43 2.21
N VAL A 49 -5.72 -10.19 2.69
CA VAL A 49 -5.61 -8.99 1.85
C VAL A 49 -4.42 -8.17 2.29
N TRP A 50 -3.56 -7.83 1.33
CA TRP A 50 -2.45 -6.91 1.53
C TRP A 50 -2.56 -5.72 0.60
N LEU A 51 -2.28 -4.52 1.12
CA LEU A 51 -1.98 -3.34 0.31
C LEU A 51 -0.50 -3.37 -0.07
N ILE A 52 -0.24 -3.28 -1.37
CA ILE A 52 1.12 -3.36 -1.91
C ILE A 52 1.76 -1.97 -1.86
N TYR A 53 2.87 -1.91 -1.17
CA TYR A 53 3.82 -0.82 -1.19
C TYR A 53 5.02 -1.19 -2.05
N GLN A 54 5.66 -0.21 -2.68
CA GLN A 54 6.83 -0.44 -3.51
C GLN A 54 7.95 0.53 -3.18
N CYS A 55 9.18 0.01 -3.16
CA CYS A 55 10.37 0.83 -3.06
C CYS A 55 10.36 1.88 -4.18
N LYS A 56 10.46 3.15 -3.81
CA LYS A 56 10.46 4.27 -4.78
C LYS A 56 11.56 4.13 -5.84
N LYS A 57 12.67 3.46 -5.50
CA LYS A 57 13.86 3.29 -6.37
C LYS A 57 13.79 2.04 -7.25
N CYS A 58 13.63 0.85 -6.67
CA CYS A 58 13.76 -0.42 -7.39
C CYS A 58 12.44 -1.19 -7.56
N LYS A 59 11.32 -0.62 -7.10
CA LYS A 59 9.98 -1.22 -7.17
C LYS A 59 9.79 -2.56 -6.45
N HIS A 60 10.78 -3.00 -5.65
CA HIS A 60 10.62 -4.15 -4.77
C HIS A 60 9.42 -3.93 -3.84
N THR A 61 8.62 -4.97 -3.66
CA THR A 61 7.33 -4.88 -2.98
C THR A 61 7.46 -5.04 -1.47
N TYR A 62 6.52 -4.44 -0.77
CA TYR A 62 6.22 -4.66 0.63
C TYR A 62 4.71 -4.86 0.74
N ASN A 63 4.28 -5.97 1.32
CA ASN A 63 2.87 -6.23 1.55
C ASN A 63 2.49 -5.74 2.95
N LEU A 64 1.67 -4.68 3.02
CA LEU A 64 1.07 -4.20 4.26
C LEU A 64 -0.24 -4.97 4.48
N THR A 65 -0.33 -5.74 5.56
CA THR A 65 -1.51 -6.56 5.85
C THR A 65 -2.70 -5.69 6.24
N ILE A 66 -3.81 -5.81 5.51
CA ILE A 66 -5.11 -5.21 5.87
C ILE A 66 -5.93 -6.27 6.63
N TYR A 67 -6.18 -7.39 5.96
CA TYR A 67 -6.92 -8.53 6.51
C TYR A 67 -6.04 -9.77 6.50
N GLU A 68 -6.10 -10.53 7.58
CA GLU A 68 -5.38 -11.79 7.72
C GLU A 68 -6.37 -12.84 8.24
N ARG A 69 -6.55 -13.89 7.43
CA ARG A 69 -7.36 -15.08 7.74
C ARG A 69 -8.77 -14.74 8.20
N VAL A 70 -9.38 -13.73 7.59
CA VAL A 70 -10.79 -13.37 7.86
C VAL A 70 -11.72 -14.31 7.10
N ARG A 71 -12.91 -14.57 7.64
CA ARG A 71 -13.91 -15.35 6.91
C ARG A 71 -14.41 -14.55 5.71
N LYS A 72 -14.73 -15.23 4.60
CA LYS A 72 -15.24 -14.58 3.38
C LYS A 72 -16.52 -13.77 3.64
N ASP A 73 -17.40 -14.24 4.52
CA ASP A 73 -18.65 -13.58 4.90
C ASP A 73 -18.46 -12.36 5.83
N ALA A 74 -17.25 -12.15 6.36
CA ALA A 74 -16.93 -10.94 7.11
C ALA A 74 -16.60 -9.73 6.21
N LEU A 75 -16.38 -9.96 4.90
CA LEU A 75 -16.15 -8.90 3.92
C LEU A 75 -17.42 -8.70 3.09
N SER A 76 -17.87 -7.46 2.96
CA SER A 76 -18.95 -7.14 2.02
C SER A 76 -18.50 -7.41 0.59
N LEU A 77 -19.47 -7.71 -0.29
CA LEU A 77 -19.19 -7.95 -1.71
C LEU A 77 -18.52 -6.72 -2.36
N GLU A 78 -19.00 -5.51 -2.04
CA GLU A 78 -18.44 -4.25 -2.51
C GLU A 78 -16.97 -4.10 -2.11
N LEU A 79 -16.65 -4.34 -0.83
CA LEU A 79 -15.29 -4.23 -0.34
C LEU A 79 -14.37 -5.28 -0.98
N TYR A 80 -14.85 -6.51 -1.14
CA TYR A 80 -14.12 -7.57 -1.81
C TYR A 80 -13.85 -7.22 -3.29
N THR A 81 -14.85 -6.73 -4.02
CA THR A 81 -14.70 -6.29 -5.41
C THR A 81 -13.70 -5.15 -5.53
N GLY A 82 -13.76 -4.15 -4.64
CA GLY A 82 -12.78 -3.05 -4.63
C GLY A 82 -11.34 -3.54 -4.43
N PHE A 83 -11.12 -4.59 -3.64
CA PHE A 83 -9.80 -5.21 -3.53
C PHE A 83 -9.36 -5.93 -4.81
N ILE A 84 -10.27 -6.66 -5.46
CA ILE A 84 -9.97 -7.38 -6.72
C ILE A 84 -9.66 -6.39 -7.85
N GLU A 85 -10.42 -5.29 -7.94
CA GLU A 85 -10.29 -4.29 -9.01
C GLU A 85 -9.13 -3.31 -8.79
N ASN A 86 -8.50 -3.33 -7.60
CA ASN A 86 -7.51 -2.35 -7.19
C ASN A 86 -8.07 -0.92 -7.16
N ASP A 87 -9.20 -0.75 -6.48
CA ASP A 87 -9.82 0.57 -6.33
C ASP A 87 -8.84 1.57 -5.67
N ASP A 88 -8.58 2.65 -6.40
CA ASP A 88 -7.60 3.67 -6.02
C ASP A 88 -7.99 4.40 -4.73
N GLU A 89 -9.27 4.66 -4.52
CA GLU A 89 -9.73 5.38 -3.33
C GLU A 89 -9.68 4.47 -2.10
N LEU A 90 -10.06 3.20 -2.25
CA LEU A 90 -9.92 2.18 -1.23
C LEU A 90 -8.46 2.02 -0.81
N ALA A 91 -7.54 1.98 -1.78
CA ALA A 91 -6.11 1.92 -1.50
C ALA A 91 -5.63 3.17 -0.75
N ARG A 92 -6.17 4.35 -1.06
CA ARG A 92 -5.86 5.59 -0.31
C ARG A 92 -6.45 5.57 1.09
N VAL A 93 -7.67 5.08 1.28
CA VAL A 93 -8.31 4.98 2.60
C VAL A 93 -7.46 4.12 3.52
N TYR A 94 -7.11 2.90 3.09
CA TYR A 94 -6.23 2.03 3.89
C TYR A 94 -4.81 2.58 4.01
N GLY A 95 -4.29 3.25 2.98
CA GLY A 95 -3.00 3.92 3.04
C GLY A 95 -2.96 5.14 3.98
N ARG A 96 -4.11 5.64 4.45
CA ARG A 96 -4.25 6.74 5.42
C ARG A 96 -4.60 6.25 6.82
N ASP A 97 -4.87 4.96 7.00
CA ASP A 97 -5.16 4.40 8.31
C ASP A 97 -3.87 4.13 9.09
N LYS A 98 -3.53 5.03 10.02
CA LYS A 98 -2.36 4.88 10.91
C LYS A 98 -2.39 3.57 11.71
N SER A 99 -3.58 3.08 12.07
CA SER A 99 -3.72 1.88 12.90
C SER A 99 -3.19 0.64 12.19
N LEU A 100 -3.34 0.57 10.86
CA LEU A 100 -2.76 -0.51 10.05
C LEU A 100 -1.24 -0.51 10.10
N PHE A 101 -0.59 0.65 10.01
CA PHE A 101 0.87 0.72 10.07
C PHE A 101 1.40 0.34 11.45
N VAL A 102 0.71 0.77 12.53
CA VAL A 102 1.04 0.36 13.90
C VAL A 102 0.90 -1.16 14.06
N LYS A 103 -0.22 -1.74 13.60
CA LYS A 103 -0.45 -3.20 13.62
C LYS A 103 0.63 -3.97 12.86
N ASN A 104 1.07 -3.45 11.72
CA ASN A 104 2.11 -4.04 10.89
C ASN A 104 3.55 -3.73 11.38
N LYS A 105 3.71 -2.96 12.47
CA LYS A 105 5.00 -2.47 12.97
C LYS A 105 5.81 -1.74 11.88
N ALA A 106 5.10 -1.02 11.00
CA ALA A 106 5.68 -0.30 9.88
C ALA A 106 6.02 1.15 10.31
N GLU A 107 7.28 1.55 10.12
CA GLU A 107 7.69 2.95 10.31
C GLU A 107 7.13 3.80 9.17
N ILE A 108 6.37 4.85 9.50
CA ILE A 108 5.79 5.78 8.51
C ILE A 108 6.57 7.10 8.46
N ASP A 109 6.68 7.68 7.26
CA ASP A 109 7.17 9.04 7.08
C ASP A 109 6.05 10.03 7.47
N LEU A 110 6.14 10.58 8.69
CA LEU A 110 5.18 11.54 9.22
C LEU A 110 5.10 12.84 8.39
N ARG A 111 6.09 13.11 7.53
CA ARG A 111 6.08 14.28 6.63
C ARG A 111 5.27 14.06 5.37
N SER A 112 4.90 12.81 5.07
CA SER A 112 4.24 12.41 3.82
C SER A 112 2.80 11.92 4.01
N GLY A 113 2.23 12.04 5.21
CA GLY A 113 0.86 11.65 5.48
C GLY A 113 -0.17 12.74 5.20
N PRO A 114 -1.47 12.44 5.31
CA PRO A 114 -2.53 13.45 5.30
C PRO A 114 -2.27 14.48 6.38
N ARG A 115 -2.32 15.76 6.00
CA ARG A 115 -2.34 16.86 6.95
C ARG A 115 -3.79 17.09 7.33
N TYR A 116 -4.13 16.83 8.59
CA TYR A 116 -5.40 17.22 9.19
C TYR A 116 -5.28 18.64 9.73
#